data_AF-A0A6G0MWG0-F1
#
_entry.id   AF-A0A6G0MWG0-F1
#
_cell.length_a   1.000
_cell.length_b   1.000
_cell.length_c   1.000
_cell.angle_alpha   90.00
_cell.angle_beta   90.00
_cell.angle_gamma   90.00
#
_symmetry.space_group_name_H-M   'P 1'
#
loop_
_entity.id
_entity.type
_entity.pdbx_description
1 polymer ?
#
loop_
_entity_poly.entity_id
_entity_poly.type
_entity_poly.pdbx_seq_one_letter_code
_entity_poly.pdbx_strand_id
1 'polypeptide(L)'
;MTTNTYTPEENCLGEKLNGKLLSKARAVREAANLLACLWGEILNYVVHIDNMSATKVLKDMTPFEKLKNGKLDAKDLKVCGSVAYYHVPKEKQANKLDITARPALFLGLAESTLGYRLLDLKTGEVLQR
;
A
#
# COMPACT_ATOMS: atom_id res chain seq x y z
N MET A 1 -6.29 -18.51 18.51
CA MET A 1 -5.74 -19.88 18.40
C MET A 1 -4.29 -19.74 17.96
N THR A 2 -3.36 -20.05 18.85
CA THR A 2 -1.91 -20.05 18.56
C THR A 2 -1.52 -21.45 18.10
N THR A 3 -1.04 -21.57 16.86
CA THR A 3 -0.53 -22.83 16.29
C THR A 3 0.86 -23.14 16.84
N ASN A 4 1.13 -24.42 17.09
CA ASN A 4 2.41 -24.91 17.63
C ASN A 4 3.56 -24.68 16.64
N THR A 5 4.72 -24.28 17.16
CA THR A 5 5.97 -24.22 16.40
C THR A 5 6.34 -25.64 15.95
N TYR A 6 6.69 -25.82 14.67
CA TYR A 6 7.21 -27.05 14.04
C TYR A 6 6.24 -28.08 13.40
N THR A 7 5.00 -27.71 13.03
CA THR A 7 4.25 -28.51 12.03
C THR A 7 4.34 -27.87 10.64
N PRO A 8 5.30 -28.27 9.77
CA PRO A 8 5.44 -27.70 8.42
C PRO A 8 4.20 -27.99 7.54
N GLU A 9 3.45 -29.05 7.83
CA GLU A 9 2.25 -29.43 7.08
C GLU A 9 1.10 -28.43 7.29
N GLU A 10 0.97 -27.87 8.49
CA GLU A 10 -0.05 -26.86 8.83
C GLU A 10 0.34 -25.44 8.37
N ASN A 11 1.65 -25.14 8.34
CA ASN A 11 2.17 -23.82 7.92
C ASN A 11 2.46 -23.70 6.42
N CYS A 12 2.49 -24.80 5.68
CA CYS A 12 2.83 -24.84 4.25
C CYS A 12 2.02 -23.84 3.40
N LEU A 13 0.73 -23.67 3.70
CA LEU A 13 -0.13 -22.70 3.00
C LEU A 13 0.28 -21.24 3.32
N GLY A 14 0.53 -20.93 4.60
CA GLY A 14 1.00 -19.61 5.03
C GLY A 14 2.37 -19.26 4.44
N GLU A 15 3.30 -20.21 4.44
CA GLU A 15 4.64 -20.04 3.88
C GLU A 15 4.61 -19.79 2.38
N LYS A 16 3.79 -20.54 1.62
CA LYS A 16 3.61 -20.32 0.17
C LYS A 16 3.02 -18.95 -0.15
N LEU A 17 2.02 -18.51 0.61
CA LEU A 17 1.40 -17.20 0.42
C LEU A 17 2.39 -16.07 0.75
N ASN A 18 3.11 -16.17 1.87
CA ASN A 18 4.13 -15.21 2.25
C ASN A 18 5.26 -15.12 1.21
N GLY A 19 5.73 -16.25 0.69
CA GLY A 19 6.72 -16.29 -0.39
C GLY A 19 6.24 -15.62 -1.68
N LYS A 20 4.98 -15.83 -2.05
CA LYS A 20 4.36 -15.18 -3.23
C LYS A 20 4.25 -13.67 -3.05
N LEU A 21 3.78 -13.20 -1.88
CA LEU A 21 3.68 -11.77 -1.57
C LEU A 21 5.05 -11.10 -1.57
N LEU A 22 6.06 -11.73 -0.98
CA LEU A 22 7.42 -11.20 -0.96
C LEU A 22 8.02 -11.10 -2.37
N SER A 23 7.77 -12.09 -3.22
CA SER A 23 8.23 -12.08 -4.62
C SER A 23 7.58 -10.93 -5.42
N LYS A 24 6.28 -10.69 -5.21
CA LYS A 24 5.56 -9.54 -5.77
C LYS A 24 6.09 -8.20 -5.25
N ALA A 25 6.35 -8.09 -3.94
CA ALA A 25 6.91 -6.89 -3.32
C ALA A 25 8.29 -6.56 -3.90
N ARG A 26 9.15 -7.56 -4.12
CA ARG A 26 10.42 -7.37 -4.82
C ARG A 26 10.21 -6.85 -6.25
N ALA A 27 9.31 -7.45 -7.02
CA ALA A 27 9.03 -7.00 -8.38
C ALA A 27 8.53 -5.54 -8.43
N VAL A 28 7.62 -5.15 -7.53
CA VAL A 28 7.13 -3.77 -7.44
C VAL A 28 8.25 -2.82 -7.04
N ARG A 29 9.11 -3.20 -6.09
CA ARG A 29 10.26 -2.39 -5.68
C ARG A 29 11.20 -2.09 -6.85
N GLU A 30 11.58 -3.13 -7.60
CA GLU A 30 12.49 -2.99 -8.75
C GLU A 30 11.83 -2.14 -9.86
N ALA A 31 10.55 -2.37 -10.14
CA ALA A 31 9.82 -1.61 -11.15
C ALA A 31 9.66 -0.11 -10.80
N ALA A 32 9.47 0.19 -9.51
CA ALA A 32 9.31 1.54 -8.99
C ALA A 32 10.63 2.20 -8.57
N ASN A 33 11.75 1.47 -8.65
CA ASN A 33 13.07 1.89 -8.17
C ASN A 33 13.06 2.48 -6.75
N LEU A 34 12.33 1.84 -5.84
CA LEU A 34 12.16 2.30 -4.45
C LEU A 34 13.29 1.78 -3.54
N LEU A 35 13.64 2.59 -2.54
CA LEU A 35 14.65 2.21 -1.54
C LEU A 35 14.21 0.97 -0.75
N ALA A 36 15.17 0.12 -0.41
CA ALA A 36 14.92 -1.10 0.37
C ALA A 36 14.33 -0.84 1.76
N CYS A 37 14.54 0.34 2.34
CA CYS A 37 13.94 0.73 3.62
C CYS A 37 12.41 0.83 3.57
N LEU A 38 11.82 1.02 2.38
CA LEU A 38 10.38 1.11 2.17
C LEU A 38 9.70 -0.26 1.96
N TRP A 39 10.40 -1.36 2.22
CA TRP A 39 9.89 -2.72 1.97
C TRP A 39 8.54 -3.00 2.65
N GLY A 40 8.32 -2.47 3.87
CA GLY A 40 7.06 -2.64 4.59
C GLY A 40 5.89 -1.94 3.90
N GLU A 41 6.13 -0.74 3.36
CA GLU A 41 5.14 0.04 2.62
C GLU A 41 4.79 -0.63 1.28
N ILE A 42 5.81 -1.13 0.58
CA ILE A 42 5.63 -1.87 -0.67
C ILE A 42 4.88 -3.19 -0.42
N LEU A 43 5.19 -3.90 0.67
CA LEU A 43 4.50 -5.12 1.04
C LEU A 43 3.03 -4.84 1.36
N ASN A 44 2.75 -3.78 2.12
CA ASN A 44 1.37 -3.35 2.41
C ASN A 44 0.60 -3.02 1.13
N TYR A 45 1.21 -2.30 0.20
CA TYR A 45 0.62 -2.05 -1.11
C TYR A 45 0.30 -3.34 -1.85
N VAL A 46 1.27 -4.27 -1.95
CA VAL A 46 1.07 -5.55 -2.64
C VAL A 46 -0.04 -6.38 -1.99
N VAL A 47 -0.09 -6.44 -0.66
CA VAL A 47 -1.16 -7.12 0.08
C VAL A 47 -2.50 -6.46 -0.23
N HIS A 48 -2.56 -5.13 -0.30
CA HIS A 48 -3.76 -4.41 -0.66
C HIS A 48 -4.24 -4.74 -2.09
N ILE A 49 -3.33 -4.75 -3.07
CA ILE A 49 -3.63 -5.15 -4.45
C ILE A 49 -4.11 -6.60 -4.54
N ASP A 50 -3.46 -7.52 -3.82
CA ASP A 50 -3.83 -8.94 -3.82
C ASP A 50 -5.22 -9.14 -3.20
N ASN A 51 -5.52 -8.40 -2.12
CA ASN A 51 -6.83 -8.41 -1.46
C ASN A 51 -7.93 -7.72 -2.29
N MET A 52 -7.56 -6.82 -3.20
CA MET A 52 -8.48 -6.20 -4.16
C MET A 52 -8.66 -7.06 -5.42
N SER A 53 -7.77 -8.02 -5.68
CA SER A 53 -7.90 -8.92 -6.84
C SER A 53 -8.91 -10.02 -6.52
N ALA A 54 -9.89 -10.21 -7.40
CA ALA A 54 -10.88 -11.27 -7.25
C ALA A 54 -10.17 -12.63 -7.21
N THR A 55 -10.29 -13.34 -6.10
CA THR A 55 -9.76 -14.71 -6.01
C THR A 55 -10.83 -15.67 -6.54
N LYS A 56 -10.45 -16.62 -7.41
CA LYS A 56 -11.38 -17.64 -7.96
C LYS A 56 -12.22 -18.36 -6.89
N VAL A 57 -11.68 -18.47 -5.68
CA VAL A 57 -12.33 -19.08 -4.50
C VAL A 57 -13.57 -18.30 -4.04
N LEU A 58 -13.65 -17.00 -4.33
CA LEU A 58 -14.67 -16.09 -3.82
C LEU A 58 -15.77 -15.71 -4.84
N LYS A 59 -15.91 -16.45 -5.96
CA LYS A 59 -17.00 -16.29 -6.96
C LYS A 59 -17.33 -14.80 -7.24
N ASP A 60 -16.37 -14.09 -7.83
CA ASP A 60 -16.47 -12.67 -8.23
C ASP A 60 -16.50 -11.62 -7.10
N MET A 61 -16.30 -12.01 -5.82
CA MET A 61 -16.04 -11.06 -4.73
C MET A 61 -14.56 -10.96 -4.39
N THR A 62 -14.09 -9.76 -4.09
CA THR A 62 -12.72 -9.54 -3.62
C THR A 62 -12.61 -9.82 -2.12
N PRO A 63 -11.47 -10.36 -1.63
CA PRO A 63 -11.23 -10.52 -0.18
C PRO A 63 -11.49 -9.24 0.62
N PHE A 64 -11.16 -8.07 0.03
CA PHE A 64 -11.43 -6.77 0.61
C PHE A 64 -12.92 -6.47 0.75
N GLU A 65 -13.72 -6.71 -0.29
CA GLU A 65 -15.18 -6.56 -0.23
C GLU A 65 -15.81 -7.46 0.82
N LYS A 66 -15.35 -8.72 0.92
CA LYS A 66 -15.87 -9.66 1.92
C LYS A 66 -15.51 -9.26 3.35
N LEU A 67 -14.34 -8.65 3.56
CA LEU A 67 -13.86 -8.28 4.90
C LEU A 67 -14.35 -6.90 5.36
N LYS A 68 -14.37 -5.90 4.46
CA LYS A 68 -14.72 -4.51 4.79
C LYS A 68 -16.11 -4.09 4.28
N ASN A 69 -16.87 -4.99 3.65
CA ASN A 69 -18.23 -4.75 3.13
C ASN A 69 -18.32 -3.49 2.24
N GLY A 70 -17.23 -3.18 1.55
CA GLY A 70 -17.07 -1.98 0.73
C GLY A 70 -16.19 -2.27 -0.48
N LYS A 71 -16.63 -1.80 -1.65
CA LYS A 71 -15.93 -1.97 -2.91
C LYS A 71 -14.94 -0.83 -3.10
N LEU A 72 -13.66 -1.16 -3.23
CA LEU A 72 -12.68 -0.18 -3.71
C LEU A 72 -12.84 -0.07 -5.23
N ASP A 73 -12.97 1.16 -5.75
CA ASP A 73 -13.03 1.37 -7.19
C ASP A 73 -11.60 1.26 -7.77
N ALA A 74 -11.46 0.51 -8.86
CA ALA A 74 -10.15 0.34 -9.51
C ALA A 74 -9.58 1.66 -10.05
N LYS A 75 -10.39 2.71 -10.21
CA LYS A 75 -9.94 4.05 -10.62
C LYS A 75 -9.06 4.73 -9.57
N ASP A 76 -9.25 4.40 -8.30
CA ASP A 76 -8.47 4.94 -7.18
C ASP A 76 -7.13 4.21 -7.03
N LEU A 77 -6.92 3.13 -7.79
CA LEU A 77 -5.66 2.42 -7.79
C LEU A 77 -4.59 3.19 -8.56
N LYS A 78 -3.54 3.59 -7.84
CA LYS A 78 -2.33 4.20 -8.41
C LYS A 78 -1.14 3.25 -8.35
N VAL A 79 -0.18 3.47 -9.24
CA VAL A 79 1.07 2.69 -9.30
C VAL A 79 1.95 3.11 -8.12
N CYS A 80 2.40 2.14 -7.32
CA CYS A 80 3.37 2.36 -6.25
C CYS A 80 4.65 3.02 -6.81
N GLY A 81 5.16 4.04 -6.13
CA GLY A 81 6.29 4.87 -6.57
C GLY A 81 5.96 5.93 -7.62
N SER A 82 4.68 6.12 -7.98
CA SER A 82 4.29 7.24 -8.84
C SER A 82 4.43 8.58 -8.11
N VAL A 83 4.81 9.63 -8.84
CA VAL A 83 4.87 10.99 -8.29
C VAL A 83 3.46 11.52 -8.07
N ALA A 84 3.18 11.92 -6.85
CA ALA A 84 1.93 12.54 -6.42
C ALA A 84 2.21 13.92 -5.82
N TYR A 85 1.18 14.74 -5.73
CA TYR A 85 1.25 16.04 -5.06
C TYR A 85 0.20 16.08 -3.97
N TYR A 86 0.59 16.45 -2.75
CA TYR A 86 -0.34 16.65 -1.65
C TYR A 86 -0.46 18.13 -1.30
N HIS A 87 -1.66 18.52 -0.87
CA HIS A 87 -1.96 19.90 -0.52
C HIS A 87 -1.32 20.27 0.82
N VAL A 88 -0.60 21.39 0.84
CA VAL A 88 -0.08 21.99 2.06
C VAL A 88 -1.16 22.90 2.65
N PRO A 89 -1.67 22.65 3.87
CA PRO A 89 -2.72 23.46 4.47
C PRO A 89 -2.25 24.92 4.64
N LYS A 90 -3.17 25.87 4.48
CA LYS A 90 -2.90 27.31 4.55
C LYS A 90 -2.25 27.74 5.87
N GLU A 91 -2.52 27.04 6.96
CA GLU A 91 -1.92 27.28 8.28
C GLU A 91 -0.39 27.08 8.30
N LYS A 92 0.13 26.25 7.39
CA LYS A 92 1.57 26.01 7.21
C LYS A 92 2.18 26.90 6.12
N GLN A 93 1.38 27.72 5.45
CA GLN A 93 1.84 28.67 4.43
C GLN A 93 2.10 30.02 5.10
N ALA A 94 3.36 30.45 5.11
CA ALA A 94 3.74 31.73 5.72
C ALA A 94 3.21 32.94 4.92
N ASN A 95 3.02 32.79 3.61
CA ASN A 95 2.55 33.83 2.71
C ASN A 95 1.61 33.28 1.64
N LYS A 96 0.81 34.15 1.02
CA LYS A 96 -0.15 33.81 -0.06
C LYS A 96 0.51 33.27 -1.34
N LEU A 97 1.83 33.46 -1.47
CA LEU A 97 2.68 32.98 -2.56
C LEU A 97 3.47 31.71 -2.19
N ASP A 98 3.26 31.16 -0.99
CA ASP A 98 3.94 29.94 -0.58
C ASP A 98 3.43 28.72 -1.36
N ILE A 99 4.20 27.63 -1.32
CA ILE A 99 3.95 26.43 -2.11
C ILE A 99 2.67 25.75 -1.60
N THR A 100 1.66 25.68 -2.48
CA THR A 100 0.34 25.10 -2.15
C THR A 100 0.30 23.58 -2.25
N ALA A 101 1.25 22.97 -2.96
CA ALA A 101 1.34 21.53 -3.17
C ALA A 101 2.79 21.05 -3.15
N ARG A 102 3.06 19.96 -2.43
CA ARG A 102 4.40 19.37 -2.33
C ARG A 102 4.47 18.03 -3.05
N PRO A 103 5.59 17.75 -3.76
CA PRO A 103 5.77 16.49 -4.43
C PRO A 103 6.08 15.38 -3.42
N ALA A 104 5.47 14.22 -3.64
CA ALA A 104 5.62 13.02 -2.84
C ALA A 104 5.58 11.78 -3.72
N LEU A 105 6.07 10.64 -3.23
CA LEU A 105 5.89 9.34 -3.87
C LEU A 105 4.68 8.63 -3.29
N PHE A 106 3.82 8.11 -4.15
CA PHE A 106 2.70 7.28 -3.75
C PHE A 106 3.19 5.93 -3.24
N LEU A 107 2.90 5.59 -1.99
CA LEU A 107 3.27 4.30 -1.41
C LEU A 107 2.08 3.34 -1.32
N GLY A 108 0.87 3.85 -1.12
CA GLY A 108 -0.33 3.01 -1.04
C GLY A 108 -1.53 3.75 -0.48
N LEU A 109 -2.49 3.00 0.06
CA LEU A 109 -3.67 3.55 0.71
C LEU A 109 -3.45 3.70 2.21
N ALA A 110 -4.08 4.68 2.82
CA ALA A 110 -4.07 4.84 4.27
C ALA A 110 -4.95 3.75 4.93
N GLU A 111 -4.49 3.23 6.06
CA GLU A 111 -5.20 2.16 6.78
C GLU A 111 -6.43 2.69 7.54
N SER A 112 -6.32 3.93 8.05
CA SER A 112 -7.27 4.56 8.97
C SER A 112 -8.18 5.60 8.31
N THR A 113 -7.84 6.09 7.13
CA THR A 113 -8.56 7.17 6.43
C THR A 113 -8.79 6.79 4.97
N LEU A 114 -9.73 7.45 4.30
CA LEU A 114 -9.96 7.35 2.84
C LEU A 114 -8.85 8.04 2.02
N GLY A 115 -7.66 8.17 2.60
CA GLY A 115 -6.52 8.85 2.02
C GLY A 115 -5.48 7.89 1.45
N TYR A 116 -4.37 8.47 1.03
CA TYR A 116 -3.20 7.81 0.49
C TYR A 116 -2.02 7.93 1.45
N ARG A 117 -1.16 6.91 1.42
CA ARG A 117 0.18 6.96 2.01
C ARG A 117 1.16 7.51 0.99
N LEU A 118 1.82 8.60 1.36
CA LEU A 118 2.71 9.36 0.51
C LEU A 118 4.06 9.56 1.20
N LEU A 119 5.18 9.37 0.50
CA LEU A 119 6.51 9.72 0.99
C LEU A 119 6.86 11.12 0.52
N ASP A 120 7.00 12.08 1.44
CA ASP A 120 7.44 13.43 1.08
C ASP A 120 8.88 13.39 0.55
N LEU A 121 9.11 13.91 -0.66
CA LEU A 121 10.43 13.88 -1.30
C LEU A 121 11.43 14.85 -0.66
N LYS A 122 10.97 15.81 0.15
CA LYS A 122 11.81 16.84 0.78
C LYS A 122 12.23 16.44 2.19
N THR A 123 11.34 15.85 2.98
CA THR A 123 11.61 15.44 4.36
C THR A 123 11.92 13.95 4.50
N GLY A 124 11.51 13.12 3.53
CA GLY A 124 11.63 11.66 3.62
C GLY A 124 10.62 11.04 4.59
N GLU A 125 9.62 11.80 5.03
CA GLU A 125 8.60 11.32 5.97
C GLU A 125 7.41 10.70 5.23
N VAL A 126 6.84 9.64 5.81
CA VAL A 126 5.61 9.02 5.32
C VAL A 126 4.41 9.74 5.92
N LEU A 127 3.55 10.26 5.05
CA LEU A 127 2.34 11.01 5.36
C LEU A 127 1.10 10.18 4.98
N GLN A 128 0.04 10.29 5.77
CA GLN A 128 -1.29 9.77 5.44
C GLN A 128 -2.20 10.97 5.14
N ARG A 129 -2.69 11.09 3.90
CA ARG A 129 -3.48 12.25 3.42
C ARG A 129 -4.65 11.86 2.57
#